data_AF-A0A2S7J195-F1
#
_entry.id   AF-A0A2S7J195-F1
#
_cell.length_a   1.000
_cell.length_b   1.000
_cell.length_c   1.000
_cell.angle_alpha   90.00
_cell.angle_beta   90.00
_cell.angle_gamma   90.00
#
_symmetry.space_group_name_H-M   'P 1'
#
loop_
_entity.id
_entity.type
_entity.pdbx_description
1 polymer ?
#
loop_
_entity_poly.entity_id
_entity_poly.type
_entity_poly.pdbx_seq_one_letter_code
_entity_poly.pdbx_strand_id
1 'polypeptide(L)'
;MFASHRDACILAKYAFDLSVLLDQHYIKSALSNHVIAYRKLGRGNYDFSADAYRFAQKHEPCVVLCFDITGFFDNLDHTILKNRLKRLLGVDELPPDWYAVFRHVTKFHKVERQELEAHPVFSTRIKGDTREPIATITELHKAGIVITPNPNKFGIPQGTPISSAFSNLYMMDVDAAMVTACGKIGALYQRYSDDILIVCRPDNETEIINALKSVIIAHKLEIKDEKTERALFGSGSEDIFQYLGFNVSKDGAVIRPTSLARQWRKARRAIKTTKRIGEQAIAKGRADKIYTKRLRKRFAPVGARNFSKYARRAADAFGSKRIVRQVMRLERMVDRAIRDMDK
;
A
#
# COMPACT_ATOMS: atom_id res chain seq x y z
N MET A 1 -1.31 -13.53 1.08
CA MET A 1 -2.29 -14.64 0.99
C MET A 1 -3.45 -14.21 0.11
N PHE A 2 -4.08 -15.13 -0.62
CA PHE A 2 -5.25 -14.83 -1.44
C PHE A 2 -6.42 -15.65 -0.93
N ALA A 3 -7.59 -15.01 -0.79
CA ALA A 3 -8.82 -15.72 -0.48
C ALA A 3 -9.33 -16.47 -1.73
N SER A 4 -10.13 -17.52 -1.53
CA SER A 4 -10.87 -18.13 -2.63
C SER A 4 -11.79 -17.10 -3.28
N HIS A 5 -12.21 -17.29 -4.54
CA HIS A 5 -13.03 -16.30 -5.24
C HIS A 5 -14.34 -15.99 -4.49
N ARG A 6 -15.03 -17.04 -3.99
CA ARG A 6 -16.28 -16.88 -3.23
C ARG A 6 -16.05 -16.15 -1.92
N ASP A 7 -15.02 -16.53 -1.17
CA ASP A 7 -14.69 -15.87 0.10
C ASP A 7 -14.31 -14.42 -0.14
N ALA A 8 -13.56 -14.12 -1.20
CA ALA A 8 -13.19 -12.77 -1.57
C ALA A 8 -14.44 -11.88 -1.80
N CYS A 9 -15.49 -12.39 -2.45
CA CYS A 9 -16.75 -11.65 -2.60
C CYS A 9 -17.41 -11.34 -1.26
N ILE A 10 -17.48 -12.33 -0.35
CA ILE A 10 -18.06 -12.14 0.99
C ILE A 10 -17.22 -11.12 1.77
N LEU A 11 -15.90 -11.33 1.86
CA LEU A 11 -14.99 -10.44 2.56
C LEU A 11 -15.03 -9.02 1.99
N ALA A 12 -15.21 -8.85 0.68
CA ALA A 12 -15.34 -7.53 0.06
C ALA A 12 -16.62 -6.78 0.49
N LYS A 13 -17.75 -7.49 0.65
CA LYS A 13 -18.98 -6.91 1.21
C LYS A 13 -18.74 -6.41 2.63
N TYR A 14 -18.20 -7.25 3.51
CA TYR A 14 -17.95 -6.86 4.91
C TYR A 14 -16.85 -5.80 5.04
N ALA A 15 -15.87 -5.80 4.13
CA ALA A 15 -14.88 -4.74 4.03
C ALA A 15 -15.55 -3.39 3.70
N PHE A 16 -16.49 -3.37 2.75
CA PHE A 16 -17.24 -2.18 2.40
C PHE A 16 -18.05 -1.66 3.58
N ASP A 17 -18.83 -2.51 4.23
CA ASP A 17 -19.65 -2.14 5.40
C ASP A 17 -18.76 -1.58 6.52
N LEU A 18 -17.66 -2.27 6.83
CA LEU A 18 -16.71 -1.84 7.86
C LEU A 18 -16.04 -0.51 7.51
N SER A 19 -15.64 -0.31 6.25
CA SER A 19 -15.04 0.95 5.80
C SER A 19 -16.00 2.12 5.95
N VAL A 20 -17.30 1.94 5.67
CA VAL A 20 -18.31 2.99 5.88
C VAL A 20 -18.40 3.38 7.36
N LEU A 21 -18.44 2.40 8.26
CA LEU A 21 -18.47 2.66 9.71
C LEU A 21 -17.19 3.33 10.21
N LEU A 22 -16.02 2.90 9.72
CA LEU A 22 -14.73 3.52 10.05
C LEU A 22 -14.67 4.96 9.57
N ASP A 23 -15.12 5.26 8.35
CA ASP A 23 -15.16 6.63 7.83
C ASP A 23 -16.06 7.53 8.69
N GLN A 24 -17.23 7.05 9.11
CA GLN A 24 -18.10 7.77 10.04
C GLN A 24 -17.42 8.02 11.39
N HIS A 25 -16.72 7.02 11.93
CA HIS A 25 -15.93 7.17 13.16
C HIS A 25 -14.83 8.23 12.99
N TYR A 26 -14.08 8.20 11.90
CA TYR A 26 -13.02 9.19 11.64
C TYR A 26 -13.53 10.62 11.46
N ILE A 27 -14.76 10.79 10.97
CA ILE A 27 -15.40 12.11 10.92
C ILE A 27 -15.75 12.58 12.33
N LYS A 28 -16.45 11.73 13.11
CA LYS A 28 -16.89 12.04 14.48
C LYS A 28 -15.73 12.33 15.43
N SER A 29 -14.63 11.60 15.29
CA SER A 29 -13.45 11.70 16.17
C SER A 29 -12.35 12.63 15.63
N ALA A 30 -12.64 13.43 14.58
CA ALA A 30 -11.68 14.35 13.95
C ALA A 30 -10.36 13.69 13.47
N LEU A 31 -10.39 12.40 13.11
CA LEU A 31 -9.22 11.64 12.65
C LEU A 31 -9.06 11.62 11.12
N SER A 32 -10.00 12.26 10.40
CA SER A 32 -10.13 12.11 8.95
C SER A 32 -8.91 12.54 8.13
N ASN A 33 -8.11 13.47 8.62
CA ASN A 33 -6.89 13.95 7.95
C ASN A 33 -5.62 13.19 8.37
N HIS A 34 -5.75 12.30 9.35
CA HIS A 34 -4.64 11.59 9.97
C HIS A 34 -4.55 10.14 9.50
N VAL A 35 -5.70 9.47 9.33
CA VAL A 35 -5.74 8.10 8.78
C VAL A 35 -5.97 8.16 7.27
N ILE A 36 -4.96 7.86 6.46
CA ILE A 36 -4.99 8.15 5.02
C ILE A 36 -5.00 6.90 4.13
N ALA A 37 -4.70 5.71 4.67
CA ALA A 37 -4.71 4.46 3.91
C ALA A 37 -6.10 3.83 3.77
N TYR A 38 -6.33 3.17 2.64
CA TYR A 38 -7.50 2.34 2.36
C TYR A 38 -8.86 3.06 2.45
N ARG A 39 -8.87 4.38 2.26
CA ARG A 39 -10.08 5.22 2.33
C ARG A 39 -10.39 5.88 1.00
N LYS A 40 -11.67 6.13 0.74
CA LYS A 40 -12.14 6.79 -0.49
C LYS A 40 -12.10 8.33 -0.34
N LEU A 41 -10.89 8.87 -0.19
CA LEU A 41 -10.70 10.31 0.06
C LEU A 41 -10.64 11.18 -1.20
N GLY A 42 -10.68 10.58 -2.40
CA GLY A 42 -10.49 11.30 -3.66
C GLY A 42 -9.07 11.83 -3.89
N ARG A 43 -8.14 11.49 -3.01
CA ARG A 43 -6.75 11.94 -2.98
C ARG A 43 -5.80 10.77 -3.22
N GLY A 44 -4.64 11.06 -3.83
CA GLY A 44 -3.58 10.09 -4.03
C GLY A 44 -2.47 10.20 -2.98
N ASN A 45 -1.57 9.21 -2.97
CA ASN A 45 -0.38 9.22 -2.11
C ASN A 45 0.48 10.48 -2.25
N TYR A 46 0.52 11.06 -3.45
CA TYR A 46 1.24 12.31 -3.70
C TYR A 46 0.60 13.52 -3.00
N ASP A 47 -0.72 13.51 -2.80
CA ASP A 47 -1.40 14.62 -2.12
C ASP A 47 -1.04 14.63 -0.63
N PHE A 48 -1.09 13.47 0.03
CA PHE A 48 -0.75 13.34 1.44
C PHE A 48 0.74 13.60 1.70
N SER A 49 1.61 13.09 0.82
CA SER A 49 3.05 13.35 0.93
C SER A 49 3.40 14.83 0.69
N ALA A 50 2.66 15.52 -0.19
CA ALA A 50 2.79 16.96 -0.37
C ALA A 50 2.24 17.76 0.82
N ASP A 51 1.17 17.31 1.48
CA ASP A 51 0.69 17.94 2.73
C ASP A 51 1.73 17.85 3.84
N ALA A 52 2.33 16.67 4.04
CA ALA A 52 3.42 16.47 4.99
C ALA A 52 4.60 17.40 4.70
N TYR A 53 4.99 17.52 3.43
CA TYR A 53 6.03 18.46 3.00
C TYR A 53 5.68 19.92 3.31
N ARG A 54 4.47 20.38 2.96
CA ARG A 54 4.03 21.75 3.25
C ARG A 54 3.95 22.02 4.76
N PHE A 55 3.56 21.02 5.55
CA PHE A 55 3.57 21.12 7.00
C PHE A 55 4.99 21.32 7.53
N ALA A 56 5.96 20.52 7.06
CA ALA A 56 7.36 20.64 7.44
C ALA A 56 7.94 22.02 7.06
N GLN A 57 7.63 22.52 5.85
CA GLN A 57 8.04 23.87 5.42
C GLN A 57 7.48 24.97 6.31
N LYS A 58 6.22 24.85 6.74
CA LYS A 58 5.56 25.87 7.57
C LYS A 58 6.08 25.91 9.01
N HIS A 59 6.62 24.79 9.52
CA HIS A 59 7.01 24.65 10.94
C HIS A 59 8.52 24.42 11.11
N GLU A 60 9.32 24.92 10.18
CA GLU A 60 10.77 24.89 10.26
C GLU A 60 11.31 25.70 11.48
N PRO A 61 12.32 25.21 12.22
CA PRO A 61 12.95 23.89 12.11
C PRO A 61 12.08 22.78 12.71
N CYS A 62 11.98 21.64 12.00
CA CYS A 62 11.27 20.45 12.48
C CYS A 62 12.03 19.16 12.20
N VAL A 63 11.67 18.08 12.88
CA VAL A 63 12.13 16.72 12.62
C VAL A 63 10.97 15.94 12.00
N VAL A 64 11.28 15.23 10.92
CA VAL A 64 10.37 14.28 10.27
C VAL A 64 10.78 12.88 10.70
N LEU A 65 9.82 12.14 11.26
CA LEU A 65 9.99 10.79 11.79
C LEU A 65 9.06 9.85 11.02
N CYS A 66 9.61 8.84 10.37
CA CYS A 66 8.85 7.76 9.75
C CYS A 66 9.09 6.45 10.51
N PHE A 67 8.00 5.80 10.93
CA PHE A 67 8.01 4.52 11.65
C PHE A 67 7.29 3.44 10.82
N ASP A 68 7.76 2.21 10.94
CA ASP A 68 7.21 1.00 10.32
C ASP A 68 6.87 0.01 11.45
N ILE A 69 5.70 -0.63 11.40
CA ILE A 69 5.29 -1.63 12.41
C ILE A 69 5.77 -3.02 11.98
N THR A 70 6.53 -3.70 12.83
CA THR A 70 7.09 -5.02 12.52
C THR A 70 5.98 -6.04 12.34
N GLY A 71 5.96 -6.71 11.18
CA GLY A 71 5.03 -7.82 10.91
C GLY A 71 3.56 -7.43 11.11
N PHE A 72 3.17 -6.20 10.77
CA PHE A 72 1.91 -5.61 11.21
C PHE A 72 0.67 -6.52 11.06
N PHE A 73 0.42 -7.04 9.86
CA PHE A 73 -0.72 -7.95 9.64
C PHE A 73 -0.58 -9.27 10.38
N ASP A 74 0.65 -9.77 10.53
CA ASP A 74 0.95 -11.04 11.19
C ASP A 74 0.86 -10.94 12.71
N ASN A 75 0.87 -9.74 13.30
CA ASN A 75 0.93 -9.49 14.74
C ASN A 75 -0.35 -8.91 15.35
N LEU A 76 -1.44 -8.76 14.59
CA LEU A 76 -2.69 -8.20 15.12
C LEU A 76 -3.34 -9.15 16.14
N ASP A 77 -3.42 -8.75 17.42
CA ASP A 77 -4.06 -9.55 18.48
C ASP A 77 -5.57 -9.72 18.23
N HIS A 78 -6.04 -10.97 18.22
CA HIS A 78 -7.43 -11.28 17.87
C HIS A 78 -8.42 -10.76 18.92
N THR A 79 -8.06 -10.73 20.21
CA THR A 79 -8.95 -10.23 21.26
C THR A 79 -9.14 -8.73 21.12
N ILE A 80 -8.05 -7.99 20.93
CA ILE A 80 -8.09 -6.55 20.70
C ILE A 80 -8.91 -6.22 19.44
N LEU A 81 -8.65 -6.93 18.34
CA LEU A 81 -9.38 -6.74 17.08
C LEU A 81 -10.88 -7.03 17.23
N LYS A 82 -11.26 -8.13 17.91
CA LYS A 82 -12.67 -8.49 18.17
C LYS A 82 -13.37 -7.41 18.99
N ASN A 83 -12.73 -6.94 20.07
CA ASN A 83 -13.32 -5.93 20.95
C ASN A 83 -13.55 -4.60 20.22
N ARG A 84 -12.62 -4.19 19.37
CA ARG A 84 -12.78 -2.99 18.54
C ARG A 84 -13.88 -3.13 17.50
N LEU A 85 -14.00 -4.31 16.89
CA LEU A 85 -15.10 -4.61 15.96
C LEU A 85 -16.45 -4.49 16.67
N LYS A 86 -16.59 -5.12 17.84
CA LYS A 86 -17.79 -5.03 18.69
C LYS A 86 -18.14 -3.58 19.03
N ARG A 87 -17.15 -2.80 19.49
CA ARG A 87 -17.32 -1.38 19.82
C ARG A 87 -17.75 -0.55 18.61
N LEU A 88 -17.13 -0.76 17.44
CA LEU A 88 -17.49 0.00 16.24
C LEU A 88 -18.88 -0.36 15.72
N LEU A 89 -19.29 -1.63 15.85
CA LEU A 89 -20.64 -2.09 15.50
C LEU A 89 -21.70 -1.70 16.55
N GLY A 90 -21.28 -1.28 17.75
CA GLY A 90 -22.18 -0.94 18.86
C GLY A 90 -22.89 -2.16 19.46
N VAL A 91 -22.21 -3.30 19.55
CA VAL A 91 -22.79 -4.59 20.00
C VAL A 91 -22.00 -5.23 21.13
N ASP A 92 -22.71 -5.86 22.06
CA ASP A 92 -22.12 -6.62 23.18
C ASP A 92 -21.57 -7.98 22.76
N GLU A 93 -22.05 -8.56 21.66
CA GLU A 93 -21.48 -9.74 21.01
C GLU A 93 -21.61 -9.63 19.50
N LEU A 94 -20.68 -10.24 18.76
CA LEU A 94 -20.73 -10.20 17.30
C LEU A 94 -21.95 -11.00 16.80
N PRO A 95 -22.78 -10.41 15.93
CA PRO A 95 -23.83 -11.15 15.25
C PRO A 95 -23.27 -12.38 14.50
N PRO A 96 -24.07 -13.44 14.29
CA PRO A 96 -23.56 -14.71 13.75
C PRO A 96 -22.77 -14.58 12.45
N ASP A 97 -23.19 -13.66 11.59
CA ASP A 97 -22.58 -13.39 10.28
C ASP A 97 -21.21 -12.69 10.41
N TRP A 98 -21.11 -11.63 11.22
CA TRP A 98 -19.85 -10.97 11.56
C TRP A 98 -18.89 -11.88 12.32
N TYR A 99 -19.40 -12.71 13.22
CA TYR A 99 -18.57 -13.69 13.91
C TYR A 99 -18.00 -14.72 12.93
N ALA A 100 -18.78 -15.21 11.97
CA ALA A 100 -18.30 -16.12 10.94
C ALA A 100 -17.19 -15.48 10.09
N VAL A 101 -17.35 -14.22 9.69
CA VAL A 101 -16.32 -13.46 8.95
C VAL A 101 -15.06 -13.25 9.79
N PHE A 102 -15.22 -12.80 11.04
CA PHE A 102 -14.11 -12.60 11.95
C PHE A 102 -13.34 -13.91 12.18
N ARG A 103 -14.06 -15.02 12.42
CA ARG A 103 -13.46 -16.35 12.58
C ARG A 103 -12.75 -16.82 11.31
N HIS A 104 -13.32 -16.59 10.13
CA HIS A 104 -12.69 -16.95 8.86
C HIS A 104 -11.34 -16.25 8.67
N VAL A 105 -11.26 -14.96 9.03
CA VAL A 105 -10.05 -14.15 8.87
C VAL A 105 -9.01 -14.41 9.96
N THR A 106 -9.41 -14.80 11.17
CA THR A 106 -8.50 -15.03 12.31
C THR A 106 -8.06 -16.48 12.44
N LYS A 107 -8.95 -17.43 12.15
CA LYS A 107 -8.72 -18.88 12.09
C LYS A 107 -8.66 -19.37 10.65
N PHE A 108 -7.96 -18.60 9.82
CA PHE A 108 -7.74 -18.93 8.42
C PHE A 108 -6.91 -20.21 8.29
N HIS A 109 -7.08 -20.85 7.14
CA HIS A 109 -6.27 -21.99 6.72
C HIS A 109 -5.50 -21.59 5.47
N LYS A 110 -4.29 -22.10 5.31
CA LYS A 110 -3.42 -21.79 4.17
C LYS A 110 -2.85 -23.03 3.54
N VAL A 111 -2.48 -22.88 2.28
CA VAL A 111 -1.71 -23.84 1.50
C VAL A 111 -0.50 -23.10 0.96
N GLU A 112 0.68 -23.70 1.07
CA GLU A 112 1.89 -23.09 0.56
C GLU A 112 1.91 -23.12 -0.97
N ARG A 113 2.13 -21.96 -1.58
CA ARG A 113 2.13 -21.83 -3.05
C ARG A 113 3.16 -22.75 -3.71
N GLN A 114 4.29 -22.98 -3.05
CA GLN A 114 5.37 -23.83 -3.56
C GLN A 114 4.91 -25.29 -3.70
N GLU A 115 4.08 -25.80 -2.80
CA GLU A 115 3.52 -27.15 -2.90
C GLU A 115 2.59 -27.28 -4.12
N LEU A 116 1.78 -26.25 -4.40
CA LEU A 116 0.96 -26.21 -5.60
C LEU A 116 1.80 -26.12 -6.88
N GLU A 117 2.88 -25.36 -6.88
CA GLU A 117 3.76 -25.20 -8.04
C GLU A 117 4.59 -26.45 -8.34
N ALA A 118 4.89 -27.26 -7.32
CA ALA A 118 5.57 -28.55 -7.42
C ALA A 118 4.67 -29.65 -7.99
N HIS A 119 3.35 -29.58 -7.78
CA HIS A 119 2.41 -30.58 -8.29
C HIS A 119 2.15 -30.42 -9.79
N PRO A 120 2.35 -31.45 -10.65
CA PRO A 120 2.29 -31.32 -12.11
C PRO A 120 0.98 -30.74 -12.66
N VAL A 121 -0.16 -31.16 -12.10
CA VAL A 121 -1.49 -30.69 -12.52
C VAL A 121 -1.72 -29.24 -12.13
N PHE A 122 -1.38 -28.88 -10.90
CA PHE A 122 -1.66 -27.54 -10.36
C PHE A 122 -0.68 -26.51 -10.93
N SER A 123 0.59 -26.87 -11.14
CA SER A 123 1.59 -26.05 -11.81
C SER A 123 1.14 -25.61 -13.20
N THR A 124 0.51 -26.52 -13.96
CA THR A 124 -0.05 -26.21 -15.28
C THR A 124 -1.22 -25.25 -15.20
N ARG A 125 -2.16 -25.48 -14.25
CA ARG A 125 -3.31 -24.59 -14.03
C ARG A 125 -2.89 -23.19 -13.56
N ILE A 126 -1.87 -23.08 -12.71
CA ILE A 126 -1.30 -21.80 -12.25
C ILE A 126 -0.71 -20.98 -13.41
N LYS A 127 -0.09 -21.66 -14.38
CA LYS A 127 0.51 -21.02 -15.57
C LYS A 127 -0.51 -20.74 -16.67
N GLY A 128 -1.63 -21.44 -16.65
CA GLY A 128 -2.71 -21.29 -17.62
C GLY A 128 -3.50 -19.98 -17.43
N ASP A 129 -4.12 -19.51 -18.51
CA ASP A 129 -5.07 -18.40 -18.48
C ASP A 129 -6.48 -18.98 -18.33
N THR A 130 -6.83 -19.40 -17.11
CA THR A 130 -8.14 -19.99 -16.79
C THR A 130 -8.82 -19.26 -15.64
N ARG A 131 -10.16 -19.26 -15.66
CA ARG A 131 -11.02 -18.76 -14.57
C ARG A 131 -11.39 -19.85 -13.58
N GLU A 132 -11.08 -21.09 -13.90
CA GLU A 132 -11.33 -22.24 -13.03
C GLU A 132 -10.43 -22.21 -11.79
N PRO A 133 -10.88 -22.79 -10.66
CA PRO A 133 -10.04 -22.94 -9.49
C PRO A 133 -8.74 -23.70 -9.80
N ILE A 134 -7.64 -23.27 -9.18
CA ILE A 134 -6.36 -23.99 -9.27
C ILE A 134 -6.53 -25.42 -8.73
N ALA A 135 -7.16 -25.54 -7.56
CA ALA A 135 -7.46 -26.81 -6.91
C ALA A 135 -8.70 -26.66 -6.02
N THR A 136 -9.46 -27.74 -5.89
CA THR A 136 -10.50 -27.93 -4.87
C THR A 136 -9.91 -28.56 -3.61
N ILE A 137 -10.59 -28.43 -2.46
CA ILE A 137 -10.14 -29.06 -1.20
C ILE A 137 -9.98 -30.58 -1.37
N THR A 138 -10.89 -31.23 -2.09
CA THR A 138 -10.82 -32.67 -2.38
C THR A 138 -9.60 -33.03 -3.22
N GLU A 139 -9.27 -32.22 -4.22
CA GLU A 139 -8.05 -32.42 -5.02
C GLU A 139 -6.78 -32.23 -4.18
N LEU A 140 -6.75 -31.24 -3.29
CA LEU A 140 -5.62 -31.02 -2.38
C LEU A 140 -5.39 -32.22 -1.47
N HIS A 141 -6.45 -32.75 -0.84
CA HIS A 141 -6.35 -33.94 0.00
C HIS A 141 -5.89 -35.17 -0.80
N LYS A 142 -6.43 -35.38 -2.00
CA LYS A 142 -5.99 -36.49 -2.89
C LYS A 142 -4.52 -36.36 -3.30
N ALA A 143 -4.03 -35.14 -3.47
CA ALA A 143 -2.64 -34.84 -3.80
C ALA A 143 -1.70 -34.88 -2.59
N GLY A 144 -2.22 -35.13 -1.37
CA GLY A 144 -1.43 -35.11 -0.15
C GLY A 144 -0.90 -33.73 0.24
N ILE A 145 -1.47 -32.65 -0.29
CA ILE A 145 -1.04 -31.27 -0.01
C ILE A 145 -1.63 -30.83 1.32
N VAL A 146 -0.77 -30.29 2.20
CA VAL A 146 -1.14 -29.98 3.58
C VAL A 146 -1.88 -28.64 3.64
N ILE A 147 -3.02 -28.64 4.33
CA ILE A 147 -3.77 -27.42 4.65
C ILE A 147 -3.47 -27.06 6.11
N THR A 148 -2.74 -25.96 6.33
CA THR A 148 -2.29 -25.56 7.67
C THR A 148 -3.20 -24.48 8.25
N PRO A 149 -3.76 -24.66 9.47
CA PRO A 149 -4.50 -23.60 10.15
C PRO A 149 -3.56 -22.52 10.69
N ASN A 150 -4.08 -21.32 10.97
CA ASN A 150 -3.38 -20.35 11.81
C ASN A 150 -3.34 -20.86 13.26
N PRO A 151 -2.16 -21.24 13.81
CA PRO A 151 -2.08 -21.74 15.18
C PRO A 151 -2.24 -20.63 16.22
N ASN A 152 -2.08 -19.37 15.81
CA ASN A 152 -1.92 -18.25 16.72
C ASN A 152 -3.26 -17.63 17.15
N LYS A 153 -3.19 -16.82 18.23
CA LYS A 153 -4.26 -15.91 18.68
C LYS A 153 -4.05 -14.48 18.17
N PHE A 154 -3.19 -14.35 17.16
CA PHE A 154 -2.85 -13.10 16.50
C PHE A 154 -2.62 -13.37 15.02
N GLY A 155 -2.57 -12.29 14.24
CA GLY A 155 -2.30 -12.31 12.81
C GLY A 155 -3.53 -12.52 11.95
N ILE A 156 -3.60 -11.79 10.84
CA ILE A 156 -4.62 -11.91 9.81
C ILE A 156 -3.95 -12.00 8.42
N PRO A 157 -4.57 -12.68 7.45
CA PRO A 157 -3.96 -12.88 6.14
C PRO A 157 -3.82 -11.56 5.39
N GLN A 158 -2.60 -11.15 5.06
CA GLN A 158 -2.37 -9.99 4.20
C GLN A 158 -2.90 -10.27 2.79
N GLY A 159 -3.72 -9.36 2.25
CA GLY A 159 -4.22 -9.42 0.87
C GLY A 159 -5.65 -9.95 0.70
N THR A 160 -6.34 -10.32 1.79
CA THR A 160 -7.79 -10.53 1.70
C THR A 160 -8.52 -9.18 1.65
N PRO A 161 -9.72 -9.11 1.03
CA PRO A 161 -10.42 -7.84 0.85
C PRO A 161 -10.69 -7.06 2.14
N ILE A 162 -10.92 -7.76 3.27
CA ILE A 162 -11.23 -7.12 4.56
C ILE A 162 -9.99 -6.74 5.38
N SER A 163 -8.82 -7.31 5.09
CA SER A 163 -7.62 -7.12 5.94
C SER A 163 -7.24 -5.64 6.07
N SER A 164 -7.38 -4.87 5.00
CA SER A 164 -7.14 -3.41 4.98
C SER A 164 -8.10 -2.63 5.89
N ALA A 165 -9.36 -3.07 6.01
CA ALA A 165 -10.32 -2.44 6.92
C ALA A 165 -10.04 -2.87 8.36
N PHE A 166 -9.67 -4.13 8.59
CA PHE A 166 -9.26 -4.61 9.91
C PHE A 166 -7.97 -3.97 10.42
N SER A 167 -7.02 -3.65 9.55
CA SER A 167 -5.82 -2.92 10.00
C SER A 167 -6.15 -1.50 10.47
N ASN A 168 -7.04 -0.80 9.76
CA ASN A 168 -7.54 0.51 10.17
C ASN A 168 -8.37 0.44 11.46
N LEU A 169 -9.22 -0.58 11.59
CA LEU A 169 -9.95 -0.86 12.84
C LEU A 169 -8.99 -1.11 14.00
N TYR A 170 -7.92 -1.89 13.78
CA TYR A 170 -6.92 -2.15 14.81
C TYR A 170 -6.17 -0.88 15.22
N MET A 171 -5.91 0.05 14.31
CA MET A 171 -5.14 1.24 14.68
C MET A 171 -5.98 2.36 15.30
N MET A 172 -7.32 2.22 15.39
CA MET A 172 -8.20 3.34 15.75
C MET A 172 -7.89 4.01 17.10
N ASP A 173 -7.52 3.27 18.15
CA ASP A 173 -7.16 3.88 19.44
C ASP A 173 -5.73 4.43 19.45
N VAL A 174 -4.83 3.82 18.68
CA VAL A 174 -3.48 4.35 18.47
C VAL A 174 -3.57 5.70 17.75
N ASP A 175 -4.38 5.77 16.70
CA ASP A 175 -4.64 6.98 15.92
C ASP A 175 -5.20 8.09 16.82
N ALA A 176 -6.21 7.78 17.64
CA ALA A 176 -6.81 8.75 18.56
C ALA A 176 -5.82 9.29 19.60
N ALA A 177 -5.03 8.39 20.21
CA ALA A 177 -4.01 8.77 21.19
C ALA A 177 -2.92 9.64 20.55
N MET A 178 -2.43 9.27 19.37
CA MET A 178 -1.35 10.00 18.70
C MET A 178 -1.78 11.33 18.11
N VAL A 179 -3.01 11.44 17.58
CA VAL A 179 -3.58 12.73 17.16
C VAL A 179 -3.70 13.67 18.35
N THR A 180 -4.16 13.15 19.51
CA THR A 180 -4.24 13.95 20.74
C THR A 180 -2.86 14.40 21.22
N ALA A 181 -1.89 13.49 21.27
CA ALA A 181 -0.52 13.81 21.70
C ALA A 181 0.15 14.82 20.78
N CYS A 182 0.08 14.61 19.46
CA CYS A 182 0.65 15.52 18.47
C CYS A 182 -0.05 16.88 18.48
N GLY A 183 -1.38 16.90 18.64
CA GLY A 183 -2.17 18.14 18.67
C GLY A 183 -1.74 19.10 19.79
N LYS A 184 -1.37 18.58 20.97
CA LYS A 184 -0.91 19.41 22.11
C LYS A 184 0.36 20.20 21.81
N ILE A 185 1.24 19.66 20.96
CA ILE A 185 2.54 20.24 20.63
C ILE A 185 2.58 20.84 19.22
N GLY A 186 1.43 20.92 18.55
CA GLY A 186 1.34 21.39 17.17
C GLY A 186 2.12 20.51 16.17
N ALA A 187 2.24 19.21 16.42
CA ALA A 187 2.88 18.25 15.52
C ALA A 187 1.86 17.65 14.54
N LEU A 188 2.35 17.19 13.38
CA LEU A 188 1.57 16.41 12.42
C LEU A 188 1.70 14.93 12.74
N TYR A 189 0.57 14.21 12.72
CA TYR A 189 0.52 12.74 12.70
C TYR A 189 -0.21 12.29 11.43
N GLN A 190 0.35 11.35 10.68
CA GLN A 190 -0.33 10.69 9.56
C GLN A 190 0.00 9.20 9.52
N ARG A 191 -1.01 8.35 9.35
CA ARG A 191 -0.84 6.90 9.21
C ARG A 191 -1.34 6.39 7.86
N TYR A 192 -0.46 5.70 7.15
CA TYR A 192 -0.78 4.94 5.97
C TYR A 192 -0.55 3.44 6.25
N SER A 193 -1.62 2.71 6.59
CA SER A 193 -1.54 1.29 6.97
C SER A 193 -0.67 1.14 8.23
N ASP A 194 0.52 0.57 8.08
CA ASP A 194 1.59 0.34 9.04
C ASP A 194 2.63 1.48 9.06
N ASP A 195 2.72 2.27 8.00
CA ASP A 195 3.62 3.43 7.92
C ASP A 195 3.03 4.58 8.76
N ILE A 196 3.77 5.05 9.76
CA ILE A 196 3.42 6.22 10.58
C ILE A 196 4.41 7.34 10.29
N LEU A 197 3.90 8.53 10.01
CA LEU A 197 4.65 9.77 9.87
C LEU A 197 4.32 10.70 11.02
N ILE A 198 5.36 11.26 11.64
CA ILE A 198 5.25 12.34 12.61
C ILE A 198 6.16 13.49 12.18
N VAL A 199 5.65 14.72 12.20
CA VAL A 199 6.46 15.94 11.99
C VAL A 199 6.30 16.83 13.21
N CYS A 200 7.37 17.04 13.96
CA CYS A 200 7.35 17.80 15.21
C CYS A 200 8.58 18.71 15.33
N ARG A 201 8.56 19.65 16.28
CA ARG A 201 9.77 20.40 16.63
C ARG A 201 10.85 19.46 17.19
N PRO A 202 12.16 19.76 16.99
CA PRO A 202 13.24 18.94 17.55
C PRO A 202 13.13 18.75 19.05
N ASP A 203 12.72 19.79 19.78
CA ASP A 203 12.58 19.79 21.24
C ASP A 203 11.55 18.74 21.74
N ASN A 204 10.58 18.37 20.90
CA ASN A 204 9.49 17.45 21.27
C ASN A 204 9.71 16.02 20.74
N GLU A 205 10.83 15.76 20.06
CA GLU A 205 11.11 14.48 19.41
C GLU A 205 11.09 13.31 20.41
N THR A 206 11.84 13.42 21.50
CA THR A 206 11.95 12.34 22.50
C THR A 206 10.60 12.04 23.15
N GLU A 207 9.84 13.09 23.48
CA GLU A 207 8.50 12.94 24.07
C GLU A 207 7.57 12.17 23.12
N ILE A 208 7.51 12.55 21.84
CA ILE A 208 6.57 11.95 20.90
C ILE A 208 6.96 10.53 20.51
N ILE A 209 8.26 10.23 20.41
CA ILE A 209 8.77 8.86 20.20
C ILE A 209 8.35 7.96 21.38
N ASN A 210 8.52 8.43 22.61
CA ASN A 210 8.12 7.66 23.79
C ASN A 210 6.61 7.46 23.85
N ALA A 211 5.82 8.50 23.57
CA ALA A 211 4.36 8.39 23.50
C ALA A 211 3.92 7.35 22.44
N LEU A 212 4.52 7.37 21.25
CA LEU A 212 4.24 6.40 20.20
C LEU A 212 4.61 4.98 20.65
N LYS A 213 5.83 4.78 21.17
CA LYS A 213 6.30 3.47 21.65
C LYS A 213 5.38 2.90 22.73
N SER A 214 5.02 3.71 23.73
CA SER A 214 4.11 3.30 24.81
C SER A 214 2.75 2.88 24.27
N VAL A 215 2.16 3.65 23.36
CA VAL A 215 0.84 3.34 22.78
C VAL A 215 0.89 2.10 21.88
N ILE A 216 1.94 1.92 21.10
CA ILE A 216 2.13 0.75 20.23
C ILE A 216 2.28 -0.53 21.07
N ILE A 217 3.11 -0.50 22.12
CA ILE A 217 3.32 -1.62 23.05
C ILE A 217 2.01 -1.97 23.78
N ALA A 218 1.25 -0.97 24.22
CA ALA A 218 -0.05 -1.18 24.88
C ALA A 218 -1.05 -1.93 23.98
N HIS A 219 -0.88 -1.87 22.66
CA HIS A 219 -1.69 -2.58 21.68
C HIS A 219 -1.02 -3.85 21.14
N LYS A 220 0.00 -4.36 21.84
CA LYS A 220 0.74 -5.59 21.50
C LYS A 220 1.33 -5.56 20.09
N LEU A 221 1.77 -4.38 19.67
CA LEU A 221 2.50 -4.18 18.43
C LEU A 221 3.94 -3.75 18.74
N GLU A 222 4.79 -3.80 17.72
CA GLU A 222 6.21 -3.49 17.84
C GLU A 222 6.64 -2.58 16.68
N ILE A 223 7.44 -1.57 17.00
CA ILE A 223 8.06 -0.69 16.00
C ILE A 223 9.32 -1.36 15.47
N LYS A 224 9.57 -1.25 14.17
CA LYS A 224 10.80 -1.73 13.56
C LYS A 224 11.95 -0.76 13.82
N ASP A 225 12.70 -1.00 14.91
CA ASP A 225 13.76 -0.09 15.37
C ASP A 225 14.80 0.25 14.28
N GLU A 226 15.20 -0.71 13.45
CA GLU A 226 16.19 -0.53 12.36
C GLU A 226 15.73 0.38 11.20
N LYS A 227 14.44 0.72 11.13
CA LYS A 227 13.86 1.48 10.00
C LYS A 227 13.30 2.83 10.39
N THR A 228 13.50 3.30 11.62
CA THR A 228 13.07 4.64 12.00
C THR A 228 13.86 5.64 11.17
N GLU A 229 13.21 6.23 10.16
CA GLU A 229 13.83 7.23 9.31
C GLU A 229 13.60 8.60 9.95
N ARG A 230 14.70 9.21 10.39
CA ARG A 230 14.73 10.53 10.99
C ARG A 230 15.40 11.51 10.02
N ALA A 231 14.75 12.62 9.74
CA ALA A 231 15.32 13.70 8.95
C ALA A 231 15.08 15.05 9.62
N LEU A 232 16.13 15.85 9.78
CA LEU A 232 16.01 17.24 10.18
C LEU A 232 15.56 18.06 8.97
N PHE A 233 14.52 18.86 9.13
CA PHE A 233 14.03 19.74 8.08
C PHE A 233 14.19 21.19 8.53
N GLY A 234 15.12 21.89 7.86
CA GLY A 234 15.27 23.34 7.98
C GLY A 234 16.55 23.92 7.42
N SER A 235 16.82 25.18 7.72
CA SER A 235 17.92 25.97 7.20
C SER A 235 19.25 25.31 7.54
N GLY A 236 20.04 25.03 6.50
CA GLY A 236 21.29 24.29 6.62
C GLY A 236 21.17 22.76 6.62
N SER A 237 19.96 22.18 6.66
CA SER A 237 19.81 20.72 6.51
C SER A 237 19.86 20.30 5.04
N GLU A 238 20.57 19.19 4.78
CA GLU A 238 20.58 18.45 3.51
C GLU A 238 19.81 17.12 3.61
N ASP A 239 19.15 16.88 4.75
CA ASP A 239 18.45 15.62 4.99
C ASP A 239 17.28 15.44 4.01
N ILE A 240 17.05 14.17 3.69
CA ILE A 240 15.99 13.72 2.80
C ILE A 240 15.20 12.68 3.56
N PHE A 241 13.88 12.85 3.64
CA PHE A 241 13.00 11.80 4.15
C PHE A 241 12.21 11.14 3.02
N GLN A 242 11.91 9.87 3.20
CA GLN A 242 11.12 9.06 2.31
C GLN A 242 9.70 8.91 2.85
N TYR A 243 8.70 9.30 2.06
CA TYR A 243 7.30 9.12 2.44
C TYR A 243 6.42 8.82 1.22
N LEU A 244 5.58 7.79 1.32
CA LEU A 244 4.60 7.38 0.30
C LEU A 244 5.12 7.28 -1.15
N GLY A 245 6.39 6.90 -1.31
CA GLY A 245 7.02 6.70 -2.62
C GLY A 245 7.74 7.94 -3.18
N PHE A 246 7.94 8.97 -2.36
CA PHE A 246 8.71 10.16 -2.66
C PHE A 246 9.90 10.28 -1.71
N ASN A 247 10.98 10.88 -2.21
CA ASN A 247 12.07 11.40 -1.41
C ASN A 247 11.91 12.92 -1.38
N VAL A 248 11.88 13.50 -0.20
CA VAL A 248 11.52 14.91 0.02
C VAL A 248 12.67 15.59 0.76
N SER A 249 13.12 16.72 0.21
CA SER A 249 14.08 17.63 0.84
C SER A 249 13.53 19.05 0.86
N LYS A 250 14.25 20.00 1.47
CA LYS A 250 13.89 21.43 1.43
C LYS A 250 13.66 21.94 0.00
N ASP A 251 14.48 21.50 -0.96
CA ASP A 251 14.43 21.90 -2.38
C ASP A 251 13.34 21.20 -3.19
N GLY A 252 12.45 20.48 -2.51
CA GLY A 252 11.29 19.81 -3.08
C GLY A 252 11.45 18.30 -3.21
N ALA A 253 10.43 17.68 -3.79
CA ALA A 253 10.32 16.23 -3.85
C ALA A 253 10.83 15.64 -5.17
N VAL A 254 11.20 14.37 -5.12
CA VAL A 254 11.48 13.49 -6.26
C VAL A 254 10.79 12.14 -6.04
N ILE A 255 10.44 11.43 -7.11
CA ILE A 255 9.94 10.05 -6.98
C ILE A 255 11.08 9.16 -6.50
N ARG A 256 10.78 8.27 -5.55
CA ARG A 256 11.72 7.30 -4.99
C ARG A 256 12.44 6.52 -6.12
N PRO A 257 13.78 6.39 -6.07
CA PRO A 257 14.55 5.71 -7.12
C PRO A 257 14.07 4.29 -7.43
N THR A 258 13.67 3.52 -6.40
CA THR A 258 13.16 2.14 -6.55
C THR A 258 11.84 2.08 -7.33
N SER A 259 10.94 3.04 -7.08
CA SER A 259 9.69 3.20 -7.82
C SER A 259 9.96 3.50 -9.29
N LEU A 260 10.91 4.41 -9.58
CA LEU A 260 11.34 4.69 -10.95
C LEU A 260 11.97 3.48 -11.62
N ALA A 261 12.92 2.80 -10.97
CA ALA A 261 13.59 1.61 -11.49
C ALA A 261 12.59 0.50 -11.86
N ARG A 262 11.52 0.34 -11.07
CA ARG A 262 10.41 -0.58 -11.41
C ARG A 262 9.71 -0.17 -12.71
N GLN A 263 9.48 1.12 -12.94
CA GLN A 263 8.86 1.61 -14.18
C GLN A 263 9.79 1.44 -15.39
N TRP A 264 11.10 1.69 -15.22
CA TRP A 264 12.11 1.40 -16.24
C TRP A 264 12.12 -0.06 -16.65
N ARG A 265 12.12 -0.99 -15.68
CA ARG A 265 12.02 -2.44 -15.96
C ARG A 265 10.74 -2.79 -16.69
N LYS A 266 9.59 -2.24 -16.28
CA LYS A 266 8.30 -2.45 -16.97
C LYS A 266 8.34 -1.95 -18.40
N ALA A 267 8.92 -0.77 -18.65
CA ALA A 267 9.06 -0.20 -19.98
C ALA A 267 9.94 -1.06 -20.88
N ARG A 268 11.14 -1.45 -20.42
CA ARG A 268 12.05 -2.33 -21.18
C ARG A 268 11.40 -3.66 -21.54
N ARG A 269 10.70 -4.31 -20.59
CA ARG A 269 9.97 -5.55 -20.87
C ARG A 269 8.86 -5.33 -21.90
N ALA A 270 8.06 -4.28 -21.73
CA ALA A 270 6.99 -3.97 -22.67
C ALA A 270 7.51 -3.69 -24.08
N ILE A 271 8.62 -2.95 -24.21
CA ILE A 271 9.32 -2.71 -25.48
C ILE A 271 9.74 -4.03 -26.11
N LYS A 272 10.48 -4.88 -25.37
CA LYS A 272 10.95 -6.18 -25.87
C LYS A 272 9.79 -7.07 -26.32
N THR A 273 8.72 -7.15 -25.53
CA THR A 273 7.53 -7.95 -25.86
C THR A 273 6.81 -7.39 -27.09
N THR A 274 6.66 -6.07 -27.20
CA THR A 274 5.98 -5.43 -28.34
C THR A 274 6.75 -5.68 -29.62
N LYS A 275 8.08 -5.51 -29.59
CA LYS A 275 8.97 -5.79 -30.73
C LYS A 275 8.83 -7.24 -31.19
N ARG A 276 9.04 -8.20 -30.28
CA ARG A 276 8.94 -9.63 -30.59
C ARG A 276 7.59 -10.03 -31.18
N ILE A 277 6.49 -9.57 -30.60
CA ILE A 277 5.14 -9.91 -31.09
C ILE A 277 4.89 -9.26 -32.46
N GLY A 278 5.33 -8.01 -32.65
CA GLY A 278 5.21 -7.30 -33.92
C GLY A 278 5.97 -7.99 -35.05
N GLU A 279 7.25 -8.30 -34.83
CA GLU A 279 8.10 -9.03 -35.80
C GLU A 279 7.48 -10.39 -36.16
N GLN A 280 6.97 -11.13 -35.17
CA GLN A 280 6.28 -12.41 -35.41
C GLN A 280 4.97 -12.25 -36.20
N ALA A 281 4.25 -11.14 -36.03
CA ALA A 281 3.03 -10.87 -36.78
C ALA A 281 3.33 -10.50 -38.24
N ILE A 282 4.37 -9.70 -38.48
CA ILE A 282 4.86 -9.34 -39.82
C ILE A 282 5.35 -10.57 -40.56
N ALA A 283 6.20 -11.38 -39.93
CA ALA A 283 6.71 -12.62 -40.52
C ALA A 283 5.59 -13.63 -40.90
N LYS A 284 4.43 -13.53 -40.26
CA LYS A 284 3.24 -14.36 -40.54
C LYS A 284 2.24 -13.70 -41.49
N GLY A 285 2.56 -12.53 -42.06
CA GLY A 285 1.67 -11.76 -42.93
C GLY A 285 0.39 -11.24 -42.24
N ARG A 286 0.37 -11.15 -40.90
CA ARG A 286 -0.81 -10.70 -40.13
C ARG A 286 -0.81 -9.20 -39.84
N ALA A 287 0.29 -8.51 -40.13
CA ALA A 287 0.46 -7.09 -39.90
C ALA A 287 1.55 -6.53 -40.82
N ASP A 288 1.39 -5.27 -41.25
CA ASP A 288 2.37 -4.59 -42.10
C ASP A 288 3.40 -3.79 -41.29
N LYS A 289 3.16 -3.64 -39.98
CA LYS A 289 4.04 -2.90 -39.06
C LYS A 289 3.86 -3.31 -37.60
N ILE A 290 4.80 -2.89 -36.76
CA ILE A 290 4.73 -3.09 -35.32
C ILE A 290 3.78 -2.05 -34.69
N TYR A 291 2.68 -2.50 -34.09
CA TYR A 291 1.72 -1.59 -33.45
C TYR A 291 2.18 -1.12 -32.06
N THR A 292 2.56 0.15 -31.95
CA THR A 292 3.12 0.76 -30.72
C THR A 292 2.12 1.54 -29.84
N LYS A 293 0.83 1.60 -30.23
CA LYS A 293 -0.23 2.36 -29.52
C LYS A 293 -0.31 2.05 -28.02
N ARG A 294 -0.13 0.78 -27.64
CA ARG A 294 -0.14 0.34 -26.23
C ARG A 294 1.05 0.90 -25.43
N LEU A 295 2.24 0.98 -26.03
CA LEU A 295 3.41 1.59 -25.41
C LEU A 295 3.19 3.07 -25.17
N ARG A 296 2.72 3.80 -26.21
CA ARG A 296 2.39 5.24 -26.12
C ARG A 296 1.38 5.50 -24.99
N LYS A 297 0.23 4.80 -24.97
CA LYS A 297 -0.79 4.98 -23.93
C LYS A 297 -0.27 4.71 -22.51
N ARG A 298 0.64 3.74 -22.36
CA ARG A 298 1.14 3.29 -21.05
C ARG A 298 2.24 4.18 -20.47
N PHE A 299 3.12 4.73 -21.31
CA PHE A 299 4.32 5.42 -20.84
C PHE A 299 4.41 6.90 -21.23
N ALA A 300 3.63 7.37 -22.21
CA ALA A 300 3.59 8.78 -22.60
C ALA A 300 2.51 9.56 -21.80
N PRO A 301 2.58 10.90 -21.72
CA PRO A 301 1.64 11.73 -20.95
C PRO A 301 0.24 11.89 -21.59
N VAL A 302 -0.21 10.89 -22.36
CA VAL A 302 -1.46 10.95 -23.16
C VAL A 302 -2.61 10.16 -22.52
N GLY A 303 -2.33 9.09 -21.77
CA GLY A 303 -3.37 8.28 -21.13
C GLY A 303 -3.90 8.89 -19.83
N ALA A 304 -5.21 8.74 -19.54
CA ALA A 304 -5.85 9.31 -18.34
C ALA A 304 -5.28 8.76 -17.01
N ARG A 305 -4.85 7.49 -16.98
CA ARG A 305 -4.34 6.81 -15.78
C ARG A 305 -3.06 6.04 -16.08
N ASN A 306 -1.94 6.74 -16.08
CA ASN A 306 -0.62 6.12 -16.21
C ASN A 306 0.43 6.78 -15.30
N PHE A 307 1.63 6.19 -15.25
CA PHE A 307 2.70 6.65 -14.37
C PHE A 307 3.16 8.08 -14.70
N SER A 308 3.14 8.47 -15.98
CA SER A 308 3.49 9.83 -16.39
C SER A 308 2.50 10.87 -15.87
N LYS A 309 1.19 10.66 -16.06
CA LYS A 309 0.17 11.53 -15.48
C LYS A 309 0.20 11.52 -13.95
N TYR A 310 0.48 10.38 -13.32
CA TYR A 310 0.69 10.31 -11.87
C TYR A 310 1.84 11.23 -11.44
N ALA A 311 3.00 11.15 -12.11
CA ALA A 311 4.16 11.97 -11.79
C ALA A 311 3.91 13.47 -12.03
N ARG A 312 3.14 13.84 -13.06
CA ARG A 312 2.77 15.24 -13.30
C ARG A 312 1.85 15.78 -12.20
N ARG A 313 0.80 15.04 -11.82
CA ARG A 313 -0.05 15.40 -10.67
C ARG A 313 0.73 15.51 -9.37
N ALA A 314 1.69 14.62 -9.15
CA ALA A 314 2.60 14.71 -8.01
C ALA A 314 3.48 15.97 -8.10
N ALA A 315 4.07 16.25 -9.26
CA ALA A 315 4.86 17.46 -9.46
C ALA A 315 4.06 18.74 -9.16
N ASP A 316 2.80 18.78 -9.61
CA ASP A 316 1.89 19.90 -9.35
C ASP A 316 1.60 20.02 -7.84
N ALA A 317 1.25 18.91 -7.18
CA ALA A 317 0.95 18.89 -5.74
C ALA A 317 2.14 19.35 -4.87
N PHE A 318 3.36 18.96 -5.25
CA PHE A 318 4.60 19.35 -4.55
C PHE A 318 5.19 20.68 -5.02
N GLY A 319 4.74 21.26 -6.13
CA GLY A 319 5.43 22.37 -6.80
C GLY A 319 6.83 22.00 -7.32
N SER A 320 7.13 20.71 -7.55
CA SER A 320 8.48 20.24 -7.89
C SER A 320 8.64 19.85 -9.36
N LYS A 321 9.33 20.70 -10.12
CA LYS A 321 9.75 20.40 -11.52
C LYS A 321 10.72 19.21 -11.60
N ARG A 322 11.36 18.80 -10.49
CA ARG A 322 12.30 17.66 -10.46
C ARG A 322 11.59 16.35 -10.77
N ILE A 323 10.36 16.17 -10.29
CA ILE A 323 9.53 14.98 -10.54
C ILE A 323 9.27 14.81 -12.04
N VAL A 324 8.86 15.89 -12.74
CA VAL A 324 8.62 15.86 -14.19
C VAL A 324 9.90 15.49 -14.93
N ARG A 325 11.04 16.09 -14.56
CA ARG A 325 12.35 15.78 -15.17
C ARG A 325 12.72 14.30 -15.05
N GLN A 326 12.43 13.64 -13.93
CA GLN A 326 12.69 12.21 -13.77
C GLN A 326 11.89 11.35 -14.76
N VAL A 327 10.60 11.66 -14.94
CA VAL A 327 9.74 10.87 -15.82
C VAL A 327 9.98 11.15 -17.30
N MET A 328 10.33 12.38 -17.68
CA MET A 328 10.71 12.70 -19.06
C MET A 328 11.89 11.86 -19.56
N ARG A 329 12.82 11.44 -18.69
CA ARG A 329 13.92 10.53 -19.06
C ARG A 329 13.39 9.15 -19.49
N LEU A 330 12.40 8.63 -18.76
CA LEU A 330 11.74 7.37 -19.09
C LEU A 330 10.95 7.50 -20.41
N GLU A 331 10.18 8.59 -20.55
CA GLU A 331 9.41 8.90 -21.77
C GLU A 331 10.31 8.92 -23.00
N ARG A 332 11.42 9.67 -22.96
CA ARG A 332 12.39 9.74 -24.07
C ARG A 332 13.00 8.39 -24.43
N MET A 333 13.22 7.50 -23.46
CA MET A 333 13.70 6.14 -23.75
C MET A 333 12.64 5.35 -24.51
N VAL A 334 11.38 5.42 -24.08
CA VAL A 334 10.27 4.73 -24.77
C VAL A 334 10.04 5.31 -26.16
N ASP A 335 10.06 6.64 -26.30
CA ASP A 335 9.85 7.31 -27.58
C ASP A 335 10.94 6.96 -28.59
N ARG A 336 12.20 6.90 -28.17
CA ARG A 336 13.30 6.42 -29.02
C ARG A 336 13.05 4.99 -29.50
N ALA A 337 12.74 4.08 -28.57
CA ALA A 337 12.47 2.69 -28.90
C ALA A 337 11.26 2.52 -29.84
N ILE A 338 10.26 3.39 -29.75
CA ILE A 338 9.10 3.39 -30.66
C ILE A 338 9.53 3.85 -32.06
N ARG A 339 10.32 4.93 -32.17
CA ARG A 339 10.83 5.40 -33.47
C ARG A 339 11.68 4.34 -34.16
N ASP A 340 12.46 3.58 -33.40
CA ASP A 340 13.27 2.48 -33.92
C ASP A 340 12.45 1.26 -34.38
N MET A 341 11.17 1.15 -34.00
CA MET A 341 10.23 0.11 -34.49
C MET A 341 9.39 0.56 -35.68
N ASP A 342 9.30 1.88 -35.91
CA ASP A 342 8.58 2.48 -37.03
C ASP A 342 9.51 2.60 -38.28
N LYS A 343 10.83 2.37 -38.11
CA LYS A 343 11.82 2.14 -39.17
C LYS A 343 11.88 0.66 -39.51
#